data_AF-A0A8T4LQ19-F1
#
_entry.id   AF-A0A8T4LQ19-F1
#
_cell.length_a   1.000
_cell.length_b   1.000
_cell.length_c   1.000
_cell.angle_alpha   90.00
_cell.angle_beta   90.00
_cell.angle_gamma   90.00
#
_symmetry.space_group_name_H-M   'P 1'
#
loop_
_entity.id
_entity.type
_entity.pdbx_description
1 polymer ?
#
loop_
_entity_poly.entity_id
_entity_poly.type
_entity_poly.pdbx_seq_one_letter_code
_entity_poly.pdbx_strand_id
1 'polypeptide(L)'
;MANKQLVAFIKEARKRGYSDYAIRKPLLDKGWSINEVENAFSSATPKIRIKSKNKVALYLDSDVLEVLEKRAKKKLLTLGEQIEDILRRSAISGGKAKKLSDKMDDKLIAIFSRRNYKKKK
;
A
#
# COMPACT_ATOMS: atom_id res chain seq x y z
N MET A 1 0.42 -29.70 -9.82
CA MET A 1 1.23 -28.55 -10.28
C MET A 1 0.42 -27.80 -11.31
N ALA A 2 0.43 -26.46 -11.31
CA ALA A 2 -0.34 -25.69 -12.28
C ALA A 2 0.27 -25.78 -13.69
N ASN A 3 -0.57 -25.96 -14.72
CA ASN A 3 -0.13 -26.01 -16.11
C ASN A 3 0.44 -24.65 -16.54
N LYS A 4 1.71 -24.63 -16.96
CA LYS A 4 2.45 -23.40 -17.31
C LYS A 4 1.83 -22.65 -18.48
N GLN A 5 1.22 -23.36 -19.45
CA GLN A 5 0.60 -22.74 -20.62
C GLN A 5 -0.67 -21.96 -20.24
N LEU A 6 -1.52 -22.56 -19.40
CA LEU A 6 -2.72 -21.93 -18.84
C LEU A 6 -2.38 -20.65 -18.07
N VAL A 7 -1.34 -20.71 -17.23
CA VAL A 7 -0.89 -19.54 -16.46
C VAL A 7 -0.39 -18.42 -17.37
N ALA A 8 0.36 -18.75 -18.43
CA ALA A 8 0.83 -17.76 -19.41
C ALA A 8 -0.34 -17.11 -20.15
N PHE A 9 -1.32 -17.91 -20.59
CA PHE A 9 -2.54 -17.44 -21.24
C PHE A 9 -3.34 -16.48 -20.34
N ILE A 10 -3.58 -16.86 -19.07
CA ILE A 10 -4.31 -16.01 -18.11
C ILE A 10 -3.58 -14.69 -17.91
N LYS A 11 -2.25 -14.70 -17.79
CA LYS A 11 -1.44 -13.47 -17.67
C LYS A 11 -1.56 -12.58 -18.89
N GLU A 12 -1.52 -13.15 -20.08
CA GLU A 12 -1.65 -12.41 -21.33
C GLU A 12 -3.04 -11.82 -21.50
N ALA A 13 -4.10 -12.60 -21.21
CA ALA A 13 -5.48 -12.13 -21.27
C ALA A 13 -5.74 -10.99 -20.27
N ARG A 14 -5.20 -11.09 -19.05
CA ARG A 14 -5.25 -9.97 -18.08
C ARG A 14 -4.51 -8.73 -18.57
N LYS A 15 -3.34 -8.91 -19.20
CA LYS A 15 -2.60 -7.79 -19.82
C LYS A 15 -3.40 -7.09 -20.93
N ARG A 16 -4.25 -7.84 -21.63
CA ARG A 16 -5.18 -7.33 -22.65
C ARG A 16 -6.47 -6.72 -22.06
N GLY A 17 -6.67 -6.77 -20.74
CA GLY A 17 -7.79 -6.14 -20.05
C GLY A 17 -9.06 -6.99 -19.92
N TYR A 18 -8.99 -8.29 -20.18
CA TYR A 18 -10.15 -9.18 -20.00
C TYR A 18 -10.45 -9.43 -18.52
N SER A 19 -11.73 -9.49 -18.16
CA SER A 19 -12.17 -9.85 -16.81
C SER A 19 -11.94 -11.34 -16.53
N ASP A 20 -11.73 -11.68 -15.25
CA ASP A 20 -11.49 -13.08 -14.86
C ASP A 20 -12.66 -14.02 -15.26
N TYR A 21 -13.89 -13.52 -15.24
CA TYR A 21 -15.06 -14.26 -15.74
C TYR A 21 -14.98 -14.53 -17.25
N ALA A 22 -14.61 -13.51 -18.04
CA ALA A 22 -14.46 -13.62 -19.49
C ALA A 22 -13.30 -14.55 -19.90
N ILE A 23 -12.30 -14.71 -19.03
CA ILE A 23 -11.20 -15.66 -19.24
C ILE A 23 -11.61 -17.09 -18.83
N ARG A 24 -12.37 -17.23 -17.73
CA ARG A 24 -12.77 -18.52 -17.17
C ARG A 24 -13.76 -19.25 -18.07
N LYS A 25 -14.77 -18.56 -18.61
CA LYS A 25 -15.82 -19.17 -19.42
C LYS A 25 -15.28 -19.91 -20.67
N PRO A 26 -14.45 -19.30 -21.53
CA PRO A 26 -13.89 -19.99 -22.71
C PRO A 26 -12.97 -21.16 -22.37
N LEU A 27 -12.34 -21.18 -21.20
CA LEU A 27 -11.52 -22.30 -20.75
C LEU A 27 -12.40 -23.50 -20.37
N LEU A 28 -13.50 -23.27 -19.66
CA LEU A 28 -14.47 -24.32 -19.34
C LEU A 28 -15.19 -24.83 -20.61
N ASP A 29 -15.57 -23.92 -21.52
CA ASP A 29 -16.22 -24.28 -22.79
C ASP A 29 -15.31 -25.15 -23.69
N LYS A 30 -13.99 -24.99 -23.58
CA LYS A 30 -12.98 -25.83 -24.27
C LYS A 30 -12.68 -27.16 -23.55
N GLY A 31 -13.41 -27.47 -22.48
CA GLY A 31 -13.29 -28.73 -21.76
C GLY A 31 -12.15 -28.80 -20.74
N TRP A 32 -11.56 -27.66 -20.35
CA TRP A 32 -10.57 -27.67 -19.27
C TRP A 32 -11.25 -27.96 -17.93
N SER A 33 -10.59 -28.77 -17.09
CA SER A 33 -11.15 -29.11 -15.79
C SER A 33 -11.21 -27.88 -14.88
N ILE A 34 -12.29 -27.76 -14.10
CA ILE A 34 -12.49 -26.60 -13.22
C ILE A 34 -11.35 -26.44 -12.21
N ASN A 35 -10.83 -27.57 -11.72
CA ASN A 35 -9.73 -27.62 -10.76
C ASN A 35 -8.42 -27.09 -11.35
N GLU A 36 -8.12 -27.40 -12.62
CA GLU A 36 -6.92 -26.90 -13.28
C GLU A 36 -7.01 -25.40 -13.54
N VAL A 37 -8.19 -24.92 -13.94
CA VAL A 37 -8.44 -23.50 -14.17
C VAL A 37 -8.29 -22.72 -12.86
N GLU A 38 -8.93 -23.14 -11.78
CA GLU A 38 -8.80 -22.54 -10.44
C GLU A 38 -7.34 -22.50 -9.95
N ASN A 39 -6.62 -23.62 -10.12
CA ASN A 39 -5.19 -23.71 -9.76
C ASN A 39 -4.31 -22.77 -10.60
N ALA A 40 -4.63 -22.59 -11.89
CA ALA A 40 -3.92 -21.68 -12.78
C ALA A 40 -4.20 -20.22 -12.42
N PHE A 41 -5.45 -19.85 -12.11
CA PHE A 41 -5.80 -18.51 -11.64
C PHE A 41 -5.07 -18.16 -10.33
N SER A 42 -5.05 -19.09 -9.37
CA SER A 42 -4.32 -18.94 -8.10
C SER A 42 -2.81 -18.74 -8.27
N SER A 43 -2.24 -19.37 -9.31
CA SER A 43 -0.81 -19.24 -9.65
C SER A 43 -0.51 -17.99 -10.47
N ALA A 44 -1.47 -17.51 -11.26
CA ALA A 44 -1.35 -16.33 -12.11
C ALA A 44 -1.56 -15.03 -11.35
N THR A 45 -2.36 -15.03 -10.27
CA THR A 45 -2.45 -13.90 -9.35
C THR A 45 -1.06 -13.61 -8.78
N PRO A 46 -0.51 -12.39 -8.94
CA PRO A 46 0.72 -12.04 -8.27
C PRO A 46 0.48 -12.23 -6.78
N LYS A 47 1.25 -13.13 -6.15
CA LYS A 47 1.38 -13.10 -4.70
C LYS A 47 1.92 -11.71 -4.41
N ILE A 48 1.05 -10.78 -3.99
CA ILE A 48 1.44 -9.47 -3.48
C ILE A 48 2.36 -9.82 -2.32
N ARG A 49 3.65 -9.86 -2.62
CA ARG A 49 4.69 -10.29 -1.70
C ARG A 49 4.90 -9.09 -0.80
N ILE A 50 4.05 -8.96 0.21
CA ILE A 50 4.51 -8.41 1.47
C ILE A 50 5.50 -9.45 2.00
N LYS A 51 6.75 -9.42 1.50
CA LYS A 51 7.86 -10.22 2.04
C LYS A 51 8.27 -9.60 3.38
N SER A 52 7.34 -9.48 4.32
CA SER A 52 7.68 -9.10 5.68
C SER A 52 8.04 -10.37 6.43
N LYS A 53 9.25 -10.41 6.99
CA LYS A 53 9.70 -11.49 7.89
C LYS A 53 8.77 -11.57 9.11
N ASN A 54 8.24 -10.43 9.54
CA ASN A 54 7.38 -10.28 10.70
C ASN A 54 5.94 -9.96 10.27
N LYS A 55 4.97 -10.46 11.02
CA LYS A 55 3.54 -10.18 10.83
C LYS A 55 2.95 -9.71 12.15
N VAL A 56 2.03 -8.75 12.08
CA VAL A 56 1.28 -8.23 13.22
C VAL A 56 -0.19 -8.31 12.87
N ALA A 57 -1.00 -8.88 13.76
CA ALA A 57 -2.45 -8.87 13.65
C ALA A 57 -2.99 -7.71 14.50
N LEU A 58 -3.90 -6.93 13.93
CA LEU A 58 -4.55 -5.80 14.59
C LEU A 58 -6.05 -5.94 14.41
N TYR A 59 -6.80 -5.73 15.48
CA TYR A 59 -8.24 -5.61 15.45
C TYR A 59 -8.57 -4.13 15.58
N LEU A 60 -9.36 -3.61 14.63
CA LEU A 60 -9.72 -2.20 14.53
C LEU A 60 -11.24 -2.10 14.41
N ASP A 61 -11.80 -1.05 15.00
CA ASP A 61 -13.21 -0.73 14.83
C ASP A 61 -13.52 -0.29 13.38
N SER A 62 -14.77 -0.45 12.96
CA SER A 62 -15.26 -0.12 11.62
C SER A 62 -14.94 1.32 11.22
N ASP A 63 -15.12 2.25 12.16
CA ASP A 63 -15.00 3.68 11.90
C ASP A 63 -13.55 4.06 11.60
N VAL A 64 -12.61 3.43 12.32
CA VAL A 64 -11.17 3.60 12.09
C VAL A 64 -10.77 3.00 10.75
N LEU A 65 -11.30 1.83 10.41
CA LEU A 65 -11.06 1.16 9.14
C LEU A 65 -11.47 2.05 7.96
N GLU A 66 -12.67 2.63 8.00
CA GLU A 66 -13.17 3.52 6.95
C GLU A 66 -12.27 4.74 6.73
N VAL A 67 -11.80 5.36 7.81
CA VAL A 67 -10.90 6.52 7.73
C VAL A 67 -9.58 6.13 7.09
N LEU A 68 -9.03 4.97 7.45
CA LEU A 68 -7.79 4.47 6.87
C LEU A 68 -7.96 4.14 5.38
N GLU A 69 -9.08 3.54 4.96
CA GLU A 69 -9.36 3.25 3.55
C GLU A 69 -9.52 4.53 2.71
N LYS A 70 -10.26 5.53 3.21
CA LYS A 70 -10.39 6.83 2.56
C LYS A 70 -9.02 7.48 2.34
N ARG A 71 -8.12 7.34 3.33
CA ARG A 71 -6.74 7.86 3.24
C ARG A 71 -5.88 7.08 2.25
N ALA A 72 -5.99 5.75 2.26
CA ALA A 72 -5.27 4.86 1.35
C ALA A 72 -5.62 5.16 -0.11
N LYS A 73 -6.92 5.31 -0.42
CA LYS A 73 -7.43 5.69 -1.75
C LYS A 73 -6.86 7.02 -2.22
N LYS A 74 -6.85 8.05 -1.36
CA LYS A 74 -6.27 9.37 -1.70
C LYS A 74 -4.78 9.31 -2.04
N LYS A 75 -4.04 8.35 -1.48
CA LYS A 75 -2.60 8.17 -1.69
C LYS A 75 -2.27 7.09 -2.71
N LEU A 76 -3.27 6.48 -3.35
CA LEU A 76 -3.10 5.36 -4.28
C LEU A 76 -2.31 4.18 -3.66
N LEU A 77 -2.53 3.95 -2.35
CA LEU A 77 -1.93 2.85 -1.59
C LEU A 77 -2.99 1.81 -1.25
N THR A 78 -2.57 0.58 -1.03
CA THR A 78 -3.39 -0.42 -0.34
C THR A 78 -3.52 -0.08 1.14
N LEU A 79 -4.54 -0.62 1.80
CA LEU A 79 -4.75 -0.42 3.24
C LEU A 79 -3.52 -0.85 4.07
N GLY A 80 -2.92 -1.99 3.71
CA GLY A 80 -1.72 -2.50 4.37
C GLY A 80 -0.51 -1.57 4.22
N GLU A 81 -0.24 -1.08 3.01
CA GLU A 81 0.83 -0.11 2.75
C GLU A 81 0.58 1.22 3.49
N GLN A 82 -0.68 1.65 3.57
CA GLN A 82 -1.06 2.86 4.29
C GLN A 82 -0.81 2.74 5.80
N ILE A 83 -1.11 1.57 6.40
CA ILE A 83 -0.82 1.28 7.80
C ILE A 83 0.69 1.24 8.03
N GLU A 84 1.45 0.55 7.17
CA GLU A 84 2.91 0.49 7.25
C GLU A 84 3.55 1.87 7.16
N ASP A 85 3.10 2.71 6.22
CA ASP A 85 3.59 4.07 6.01
C ASP A 85 3.30 4.99 7.23
N ILE A 86 2.16 4.79 7.91
CA ILE A 86 1.86 5.47 9.18
C ILE A 86 2.83 5.01 10.28
N LEU A 87 2.95 3.70 10.50
CA LEU A 87 3.81 3.14 11.54
C LEU A 87 5.28 3.52 11.33
N ARG A 88 5.76 3.45 10.08
CA ARG A 88 7.11 3.85 9.69
C ARG A 88 7.35 5.33 9.99
N ARG A 89 6.44 6.21 9.58
CA ARG A 89 6.58 7.65 9.90
C ARG A 89 6.61 7.88 11.40
N SER A 90 5.70 7.27 12.15
CA SER A 90 5.64 7.40 13.60
C SER A 90 6.92 6.94 14.29
N ALA A 91 7.48 5.80 13.87
CA ALA A 91 8.72 5.26 14.42
C ALA A 91 9.94 6.14 14.09
N ILE A 92 10.05 6.64 12.85
CA ILE A 92 11.19 7.46 12.41
C ILE A 92 11.13 8.88 12.97
N SER A 93 9.93 9.48 13.05
CA SER A 93 9.77 10.84 13.58
C SER A 93 9.98 10.91 15.09
N GLY A 94 9.65 9.84 15.83
CA GLY A 94 9.82 9.79 17.29
C GLY A 94 11.28 9.90 17.74
N GLY A 95 12.24 9.38 16.96
CA GLY A 95 13.65 9.36 17.33
C GLY A 95 14.42 10.66 17.09
N LYS A 96 13.85 11.63 16.37
CA LYS A 96 14.52 12.90 16.01
C LYS A 96 13.81 14.12 16.58
N ALA A 97 13.18 14.00 17.74
CA ALA A 97 13.01 15.17 18.58
C ALA A 97 14.43 15.68 18.90
N LYS A 98 14.93 16.62 18.07
CA LYS A 98 16.04 17.49 18.47
C LYS A 98 15.65 17.94 19.87
N LYS A 99 16.49 17.68 20.87
CA LYS A 99 16.44 18.44 22.12
C LYS A 99 16.43 19.89 21.66
N LEU A 100 15.26 20.51 21.65
CA LEU A 100 15.19 21.95 21.60
C LEU A 100 15.94 22.31 22.88
N SER A 101 17.16 22.79 22.76
CA SER A 101 17.80 23.41 23.90
C SER A 101 16.90 24.59 24.22
N ASP A 102 16.05 24.39 25.23
CA ASP A 102 15.11 25.37 25.78
C ASP A 102 15.88 26.48 26.49
N LYS A 103 16.83 27.14 25.80
CA LYS A 103 17.18 28.48 26.19
C LYS A 103 15.98 29.33 25.83
N MET A 104 15.12 29.56 26.83
CA MET A 104 13.98 30.46 26.77
C MET A 104 14.33 31.77 26.05
N ASP A 105 15.55 32.25 26.25
CA ASP A 105 16.11 33.44 25.60
C ASP A 105 16.07 33.36 24.08
N ASP A 106 16.39 32.21 23.46
CA ASP A 106 16.36 32.06 22.00
C ASP A 106 14.93 32.10 21.45
N LYS A 107 13.93 31.65 22.24
CA LYS A 107 12.51 31.75 21.88
C LYS A 107 12.01 33.19 21.98
N LEU A 108 12.41 33.91 23.04
CA LEU A 108 12.07 35.31 23.21
C LEU A 108 12.73 36.15 22.10
N ILE A 109 14.00 35.90 21.79
CA ILE A 109 14.69 36.54 20.66
C ILE A 109 13.97 36.21 19.35
N ALA A 110 13.49 34.99 19.11
CA ALA A 110 12.77 34.67 17.87
C ALA A 110 11.41 35.39 17.75
N ILE A 111 10.68 35.55 18.85
CA ILE A 111 9.37 36.23 18.89
C ILE A 111 9.53 37.75 18.73
N PHE A 112 10.55 38.34 19.38
CA PHE A 112 10.76 39.78 19.41
C PHE A 112 11.71 40.30 18.32
N SER A 113 12.60 39.46 17.79
CA SER A 113 13.38 39.79 16.58
C SER A 113 12.50 39.57 15.34
N ARG A 114 11.56 40.50 15.13
CA ARG A 114 10.96 40.70 13.82
C ARG A 114 12.09 41.01 12.83
N ARG A 115 12.68 39.98 12.23
CA ARG A 115 13.57 40.14 11.08
C ARG A 115 12.73 40.73 9.97
N ASN A 116 12.86 42.04 9.79
CA ASN A 116 12.43 42.75 8.59
C ASN A 116 13.16 42.13 7.40
N TYR A 117 12.59 41.07 6.82
CA TYR A 117 13.08 40.45 5.60
C TYR A 117 12.83 41.47 4.48
N LYS A 118 13.79 42.37 4.26
CA LYS A 118 13.83 43.18 3.04
C LYS A 118 14.01 42.19 1.88
N LYS A 119 12.91 41.88 1.19
CA LYS A 119 12.94 41.26 -0.15
C LYS A 119 13.87 42.12 -1.01
N LYS A 120 15.06 41.61 -1.34
CA LYS A 120 15.86 42.18 -2.42
C LYS A 120 15.12 41.88 -3.73
N LYS A 121 14.90 42.95 -4.52
CA LYS A 121 14.41 42.88 -5.90
C LYS A 121 15.38 42.09 -6.76
#